data_AF-A2RKE2-F1
#
_entry.id   AF-A2RKE2-F1
#
_cell.length_a   1.000
_cell.length_b   1.000
_cell.length_c   1.000
_cell.angle_alpha   90.00
_cell.angle_beta   90.00
_cell.angle_gamma   90.00
#
_symmetry.space_group_name_H-M   'P 1'
#
loop_
_entity.id
_entity.type
_entity.pdbx_description
1 polymer ?
#
loop_
_entity_poly.entity_id
_entity_poly.type
_entity_poly.pdbx_seq_one_letter_code
_entity_poly.pdbx_strand_id
1 'polypeptide(L)'
;MVRAQSKDELLAYSQNHWEKLWNLIDELDERTKNAHFEFNLAEKKEKHWARDKNIRDVIAHLYEWHLLLLNFVEKNSKGERIPFLPHPYNWKNYGEMNDQFQIKHQNTSLTDLKKEIFQT
;
A
#
# COMPACT_ATOMS: atom_id res chain seq x y z
N MET A 1 -7.36 16.31 2.54
CA MET A 1 -8.54 15.45 2.77
C MET A 1 -9.17 15.83 4.09
N VAL A 2 -10.50 15.93 4.14
CA VAL A 2 -11.22 16.07 5.41
C VAL A 2 -11.08 14.76 6.17
N ARG A 3 -10.73 14.82 7.45
CA ARG A 3 -10.61 13.62 8.30
C ARG A 3 -12.01 13.16 8.70
N ALA A 4 -12.29 11.87 8.56
CA ALA A 4 -13.53 11.28 9.07
C ALA A 4 -13.68 11.52 10.58
N GLN A 5 -14.86 11.93 11.02
CA GLN A 5 -15.21 12.24 12.41
C GLN A 5 -16.10 11.17 13.05
N SER A 6 -16.55 10.18 12.29
CA SER A 6 -17.37 9.07 12.76
C SER A 6 -16.95 7.75 12.12
N LYS A 7 -17.42 6.63 12.68
CA LYS A 7 -17.21 5.30 12.11
C LYS A 7 -17.83 5.20 10.71
N ASP A 8 -19.04 5.73 10.54
CA ASP A 8 -19.76 5.68 9.26
C ASP A 8 -19.05 6.51 8.19
N GLU A 9 -18.54 7.69 8.55
CA GLU A 9 -17.71 8.50 7.65
C GLU A 9 -16.41 7.79 7.28
N LEU A 10 -15.76 7.11 8.24
CA LEU A 10 -14.53 6.37 7.96
C LEU A 10 -14.79 5.24 6.97
N LEU A 11 -15.86 4.46 7.17
CA LEU A 11 -16.25 3.37 6.26
C LEU A 11 -16.59 3.90 4.86
N ALA A 12 -17.39 4.98 4.78
CA ALA A 12 -17.73 5.59 3.50
C ALA A 12 -16.49 6.14 2.79
N TYR A 13 -15.57 6.81 3.50
CA TYR A 13 -14.34 7.33 2.91
C TYR A 13 -13.43 6.20 2.44
N SER A 14 -13.24 5.16 3.24
CA SER A 14 -12.43 4.00 2.85
C SER A 14 -12.98 3.35 1.57
N GLN A 15 -14.30 3.09 1.52
CA GLN A 15 -14.95 2.50 0.35
C GLN A 15 -14.79 3.39 -0.89
N ASN A 16 -15.09 4.69 -0.77
CA ASN A 16 -15.02 5.62 -1.90
C ASN A 16 -13.59 5.74 -2.45
N HIS A 17 -12.56 5.78 -1.60
CA HIS A 17 -11.17 5.86 -2.06
C HIS A 17 -10.69 4.54 -2.65
N TRP A 18 -11.14 3.41 -2.12
CA TRP A 18 -10.88 2.08 -2.66
C TRP A 18 -11.44 1.94 -4.08
N GLU A 19 -12.72 2.27 -4.27
CA GLU A 19 -13.37 2.26 -5.59
C GLU A 19 -12.68 3.22 -6.56
N LYS A 20 -12.37 4.44 -6.12
CA LYS A 20 -11.67 5.42 -6.96
C LYS A 20 -10.31 4.92 -7.45
N LEU A 21 -9.56 4.24 -6.59
CA LEU A 21 -8.26 3.64 -6.95
C LEU A 21 -8.44 2.59 -8.04
N TRP A 22 -9.38 1.66 -7.87
CA TRP A 22 -9.57 0.57 -8.83
C TRP A 22 -10.18 1.04 -10.14
N ASN A 23 -11.15 1.96 -10.10
CA ASN A 23 -11.70 2.57 -11.32
C ASN A 23 -10.57 3.24 -12.13
N LEU A 24 -9.69 4.01 -11.48
CA LEU A 24 -8.54 4.62 -12.15
C LEU A 24 -7.62 3.57 -12.78
N ILE A 25 -7.33 2.48 -12.08
CA ILE A 25 -6.45 1.42 -12.61
C ILE A 25 -7.13 0.69 -13.77
N ASP A 26 -8.42 0.39 -13.68
CA ASP A 26 -9.13 -0.42 -14.65
C ASP A 26 -9.44 0.33 -15.95
N GLU A 27 -9.55 1.66 -15.89
CA GLU A 27 -9.66 2.55 -17.06
C GLU A 27 -8.38 2.59 -17.92
N LEU A 28 -7.22 2.20 -17.37
CA LEU A 28 -5.97 2.15 -18.12
C LEU A 28 -5.91 0.93 -19.04
N ASP A 29 -5.30 1.09 -20.21
CA ASP A 29 -4.99 -0.04 -21.09
C ASP A 29 -3.87 -0.92 -20.50
N GLU A 30 -3.77 -2.16 -20.97
CA GLU A 30 -2.82 -3.13 -20.43
C GLU A 30 -1.36 -2.71 -20.60
N ARG A 31 -1.01 -1.95 -21.64
CA ARG A 31 0.36 -1.43 -21.78
C ARG A 31 0.63 -0.40 -20.70
N THR A 32 -0.30 0.53 -20.45
CA THR A 32 -0.14 1.56 -19.44
C THR A 32 -0.12 0.99 -18.01
N LYS A 33 -0.93 -0.05 -17.72
CA LYS A 33 -0.92 -0.73 -16.41
C LYS A 33 0.44 -1.34 -16.06
N ASN A 34 1.16 -1.81 -17.07
CA ASN A 34 2.47 -2.46 -16.91
C ASN A 34 3.66 -1.52 -17.21
N ALA A 35 3.40 -0.27 -17.58
CA ALA A 35 4.43 0.70 -17.90
C ALA A 35 5.19 1.14 -16.64
N HIS A 36 6.47 1.49 -16.83
CA HIS A 36 7.25 2.14 -15.79
C HIS A 36 6.84 3.59 -15.63
N PHE A 37 6.85 4.07 -14.39
CA PHE A 37 6.67 5.48 -14.10
C PHE A 37 7.93 6.26 -14.46
N GLU A 38 7.72 7.43 -15.07
CA GLU A 38 8.78 8.39 -15.38
C GLU A 38 8.58 9.64 -14.53
N PHE A 39 9.42 9.81 -13.51
CA PHE A 39 9.39 10.96 -12.61
C PHE A 39 10.71 11.72 -12.66
N ASN A 40 10.64 13.06 -12.68
CA ASN A 40 11.80 13.90 -12.40
C ASN A 40 12.12 13.86 -10.89
N LEU A 41 13.06 13.00 -10.50
CA LEU A 41 13.39 12.79 -9.08
C LEU A 41 14.07 14.00 -8.42
N ALA A 42 14.64 14.95 -9.18
CA ALA A 42 15.30 16.12 -8.62
C ALA A 42 14.33 17.04 -7.83
N GLU A 43 13.03 17.01 -8.18
CA GLU A 43 11.99 17.82 -7.56
C GLU A 43 11.19 17.05 -6.50
N LYS A 44 11.54 15.78 -6.25
CA LYS A 44 10.79 14.86 -5.40
C LYS A 44 11.59 14.52 -4.14
N LYS A 45 10.97 14.67 -2.97
CA LYS A 45 11.64 14.48 -1.67
C LYS A 45 11.32 13.16 -1.02
N GLU A 46 10.16 12.59 -1.31
CA GLU A 46 9.69 11.35 -0.70
C GLU A 46 10.31 10.11 -1.35
N LYS A 47 10.66 9.10 -0.54
CA LYS A 47 11.28 7.87 -1.04
C LYS A 47 10.44 7.11 -2.06
N HIS A 48 9.10 7.19 -1.99
CA HIS A 48 8.21 6.42 -2.87
C HIS A 48 8.38 6.77 -4.35
N TRP A 49 8.76 8.02 -4.68
CA TRP A 49 9.02 8.43 -6.06
C TRP A 49 10.16 7.65 -6.71
N ALA A 50 11.18 7.31 -5.94
CA ALA A 50 12.29 6.49 -6.40
C ALA A 50 12.02 4.99 -6.21
N ARG A 51 11.21 4.59 -5.23
CA ARG A 51 10.94 3.19 -4.89
C ARG A 51 9.96 2.54 -5.86
N ASP A 52 8.76 3.11 -6.04
CA ASP A 52 7.68 2.48 -6.78
C ASP A 52 7.86 2.75 -8.27
N LYS A 53 8.02 1.68 -9.06
CA LYS A 53 8.38 1.77 -10.47
C LYS A 53 7.20 1.62 -11.42
N ASN A 54 6.07 1.13 -10.95
CA ASN A 54 4.86 0.86 -11.74
C ASN A 54 3.67 0.61 -10.77
N ILE A 55 2.48 0.34 -11.33
CA ILE A 55 1.26 0.07 -10.54
C ILE A 55 1.44 -1.12 -9.59
N ARG A 56 2.15 -2.17 -10.02
CA ARG A 56 2.44 -3.35 -9.20
C ARG A 56 3.15 -2.97 -7.89
N ASP A 57 4.16 -2.11 -7.94
CA ASP A 57 4.86 -1.66 -6.73
C ASP A 57 3.95 -0.86 -5.78
N VAL A 58 3.07 -0.01 -6.31
CA VAL A 58 2.10 0.75 -5.51
C VAL A 58 1.10 -0.18 -4.81
N ILE A 59 0.56 -1.16 -5.54
CA ILE A 59 -0.39 -2.15 -5.00
C ILE A 59 0.30 -3.08 -3.99
N ALA A 60 1.52 -3.53 -4.26
CA ALA A 60 2.33 -4.31 -3.33
C ALA A 60 2.54 -3.55 -2.01
N HIS A 61 2.84 -2.26 -2.10
CA HIS A 61 3.00 -1.41 -0.93
C HIS A 61 1.70 -1.31 -0.12
N LEU A 62 0.57 -1.04 -0.78
CA LEU A 62 -0.73 -0.95 -0.10
C LEU A 62 -1.13 -2.27 0.56
N TYR A 63 -0.92 -3.39 -0.14
CA TYR A 63 -1.18 -4.73 0.36
C TYR A 63 -0.41 -5.05 1.64
N GLU A 64 0.92 -4.81 1.66
CA GLU A 64 1.71 -5.06 2.87
C GLU A 64 1.27 -4.18 4.04
N TRP A 65 0.87 -2.94 3.80
CA TRP A 65 0.34 -2.05 4.84
C TRP A 65 -1.03 -2.51 5.39
N HIS A 66 -1.89 -3.09 4.54
CA HIS A 66 -3.11 -3.74 5.01
C HIS A 66 -2.79 -4.93 5.91
N LEU A 67 -1.84 -5.79 5.49
CA LEU A 67 -1.41 -6.93 6.31
C LEU A 67 -0.82 -6.49 7.66
N LEU A 68 -0.05 -5.40 7.71
CA LEU A 68 0.43 -4.83 8.98
C LEU A 68 -0.72 -4.46 9.91
N LEU A 69 -1.76 -3.80 9.37
CA LEU A 69 -2.93 -3.42 10.15
C LEU A 69 -3.70 -4.64 10.66
N LEU A 70 -3.98 -5.61 9.79
CA LEU A 70 -4.71 -6.83 10.14
C LEU A 70 -3.97 -7.61 11.24
N ASN A 71 -2.66 -7.84 11.06
CA ASN A 71 -1.84 -8.52 12.06
C ASN A 71 -1.79 -7.75 13.38
N PHE A 72 -1.63 -6.42 13.33
CA PHE A 72 -1.64 -5.57 14.53
C PHE A 72 -2.95 -5.69 15.30
N VAL A 73 -4.10 -5.57 14.62
CA VAL A 73 -5.43 -5.67 15.24
C VAL A 73 -5.65 -7.07 15.80
N GLU A 74 -5.38 -8.12 15.02
CA GLU A 74 -5.57 -9.50 15.44
C GLU A 74 -4.78 -9.81 16.71
N LYS A 75 -3.46 -9.53 16.71
CA LYS A 75 -2.57 -9.83 17.83
C LYS A 75 -2.92 -9.05 19.09
N ASN A 76 -3.15 -7.74 18.97
CA ASN A 76 -3.51 -6.92 20.12
C ASN A 76 -4.90 -7.26 20.68
N SER A 77 -5.85 -7.68 19.84
CA SER A 77 -7.16 -8.15 20.31
C SER A 77 -7.09 -9.44 21.14
N LYS A 78 -6.05 -10.26 20.93
CA LYS A 78 -5.76 -11.49 21.69
C LYS A 78 -4.87 -11.26 22.91
N GLY A 79 -4.45 -10.02 23.18
CA GLY A 79 -3.57 -9.67 24.30
C GLY A 79 -2.07 -9.84 24.02
N GLU A 80 -1.68 -10.29 22.83
CA GLU A 80 -0.29 -10.33 22.36
C GLU A 80 0.17 -8.91 21.98
N ARG A 81 0.38 -8.03 22.97
CA ARG A 81 0.70 -6.61 22.74
C ARG A 81 1.93 -6.44 21.84
N ILE A 82 1.71 -6.12 20.57
CA ILE A 82 2.76 -5.85 19.58
C ILE A 82 2.68 -4.42 19.04
N PRO A 83 3.81 -3.80 18.66
CA PRO A 83 3.80 -2.54 17.93
C PRO A 83 3.19 -2.72 16.52
N PHE A 84 2.70 -1.62 15.94
CA PHE A 84 2.18 -1.62 14.56
C PHE A 84 3.29 -1.93 13.54
N LEU A 85 4.45 -1.31 13.69
CA LEU A 85 5.62 -1.57 12.86
C LEU A 85 6.42 -2.74 13.44
N PRO A 86 6.75 -3.77 12.65
CA PRO A 86 7.53 -4.91 13.12
C PRO A 86 8.98 -4.50 13.39
N HIS A 87 9.61 -5.13 14.39
CA HIS A 87 11.05 -4.99 14.62
C HIS A 87 11.85 -5.43 13.38
N PRO A 88 12.93 -4.72 12.98
CA PRO A 88 13.62 -3.61 13.65
C PRO A 88 13.09 -2.21 13.30
N TYR A 89 11.92 -2.11 12.68
CA TYR A 89 11.42 -0.86 12.14
C TYR A 89 10.62 -0.02 13.14
N ASN A 90 10.66 1.28 12.93
CA ASN A 90 9.93 2.32 13.64
C ASN A 90 9.62 3.48 12.68
N TRP A 91 8.87 4.48 13.12
CA TRP A 91 8.42 5.59 12.28
C TRP A 91 9.56 6.45 11.68
N LYS A 92 10.80 6.33 12.17
CA LYS A 92 11.97 7.03 11.61
C LYS A 92 12.62 6.25 10.46
N ASN A 93 12.58 4.91 10.48
CA ASN A 93 13.27 4.06 9.51
C ASN A 93 12.34 3.13 8.70
N TYR A 94 11.01 3.21 8.87
CA TYR A 94 10.06 2.38 8.12
C TYR A 94 10.17 2.52 6.59
N GLY A 95 10.79 3.59 6.09
CA GLY A 95 11.16 3.70 4.68
C GLY A 95 11.97 2.50 4.19
N GLU A 96 12.89 1.98 5.00
CA GLU A 96 13.69 0.79 4.68
C GLU A 96 12.81 -0.47 4.60
N MET A 97 11.81 -0.60 5.49
CA MET A 97 10.82 -1.68 5.43
C MET A 97 10.03 -1.62 4.13
N ASN A 98 9.64 -0.41 3.72
CA ASN A 98 8.89 -0.23 2.48
C ASN A 98 9.73 -0.61 1.25
N ASP A 99 11.04 -0.35 1.28
CA ASP A 99 11.96 -0.80 0.23
C ASP A 99 12.00 -2.34 0.18
N GLN A 100 11.96 -3.02 1.34
CA GLN A 100 11.83 -4.49 1.40
C GLN A 100 10.50 -5.00 0.85
N PHE A 101 9.38 -4.30 1.09
CA PHE A 101 8.09 -4.65 0.49
C PHE A 101 8.15 -4.62 -1.04
N GLN A 102 8.81 -3.62 -1.60
CA GLN A 102 9.01 -3.54 -3.05
C GLN A 102 9.82 -4.74 -3.53
N ILE A 103 10.96 -5.04 -2.91
CA ILE A 103 11.83 -6.16 -3.29
C ILE A 103 11.09 -7.51 -3.21
N LYS A 104 10.33 -7.73 -2.13
CA LYS A 104 9.55 -8.96 -1.88
C LYS A 104 8.61 -9.30 -3.03
N HIS A 105 8.01 -8.29 -3.66
CA HIS A 105 6.97 -8.46 -4.67
C HIS A 105 7.45 -8.35 -6.12
N GLN A 106 8.76 -8.35 -6.38
CA GLN A 106 9.28 -8.28 -7.76
C GLN A 106 8.94 -9.51 -8.61
N ASN A 107 8.67 -10.65 -7.98
CA ASN A 107 8.23 -11.88 -8.66
C ASN A 107 6.71 -12.09 -8.61
N THR A 108 5.95 -11.17 -8.01
CA THR A 108 4.49 -11.26 -7.92
C THR A 108 3.86 -10.48 -9.06
N SER A 109 2.97 -11.08 -9.85
CA SER A 109 2.31 -10.36 -10.96
C SER A 109 1.33 -9.30 -10.43
N LEU A 110 1.04 -8.26 -11.22
CA LEU A 110 -0.02 -7.29 -10.87
C LEU A 110 -1.37 -8.01 -10.69
N THR A 111 -1.65 -9.01 -11.53
CA THR A 111 -2.89 -9.80 -11.47
C THR A 111 -3.00 -10.58 -10.16
N ASP A 112 -1.90 -11.18 -9.68
CA ASP A 112 -1.93 -11.94 -8.44
C ASP A 112 -1.99 -11.02 -7.22
N LEU A 113 -1.26 -9.90 -7.22
CA LEU A 113 -1.41 -8.85 -6.20
C LEU A 113 -2.81 -8.27 -6.13
N LYS A 114 -3.47 -8.07 -7.29
CA LYS A 114 -4.89 -7.72 -7.34
C LYS A 114 -5.74 -8.78 -6.63
N LYS A 115 -5.51 -10.07 -6.84
CA LYS A 115 -6.29 -11.10 -6.12
C LYS A 115 -6.03 -11.07 -4.61
N GLU A 116 -4.77 -10.91 -4.21
CA GLU A 116 -4.36 -10.90 -2.80
C GLU A 116 -4.92 -9.72 -2.02
N ILE A 117 -4.82 -8.50 -2.56
CA ILE A 117 -5.24 -7.29 -1.86
C ILE A 117 -6.77 -7.18 -1.69
N PHE A 118 -7.55 -7.85 -2.55
CA PHE A 118 -9.00 -7.94 -2.35
C PHE A 118 -9.42 -8.94 -1.26
N GLN A 119 -8.47 -9.67 -0.67
CA GLN A 119 -8.68 -10.54 0.49
C GLN A 119 -8.30 -9.88 1.83
N THR A 120 -7.73 -8.67 1.80
CA THR A 120 -7.35 -7.91 3.01
C THR A 120 -8.46 -6.97 3.43
#